data_AF-A0A0G4HC87-F1
#
_entry.id   AF-A0A0G4HC87-F1
#
_cell.length_a   1.000
_cell.length_b   1.000
_cell.length_c   1.000
_cell.angle_alpha   90.00
_cell.angle_beta   90.00
_cell.angle_gamma   90.00
#
_symmetry.space_group_name_H-M   'P 1'
#
loop_
_entity.id
_entity.type
_entity.pdbx_description
1 polymer ?
#
loop_
_entity_poly.entity_id
_entity_poly.type
_entity_poly.pdbx_seq_one_letter_code
_entity_poly.pdbx_strand_id
1 'polypeptide(L)'
;MLRVFLSVVALCLGVSAQDVMVPVFEEKAPEPAPVRNLLGYFSGGFLAPRPSRPVWVWGSWSLVREITCNETGGNVTHTFNASEFDSVNVNVYANVTVSTSESESSDGAGYSVSVTGPNSTFEQLKVQRFNSTLVFRIEEGCQETPLQIDIKMPSVKYLRMNMPGNLKMNTTSEDALELSLSGVQTAELELDVPALLTTVSGNTGILLSGSTASHTLTLQGDPRVDAFDLETQQSIVDVFGDGRVGVWSTESLRAAVRGNGLVVFKPVEGLRVTESVFGLGRVAALADGERRLLEASEEMEIHP
;
A
#
# COMPACT_ATOMS: atom_id res chain seq x y z
N MET A 1 -10.67 -7.37 24.47
CA MET A 1 -10.38 -6.63 23.22
C MET A 1 -9.95 -7.63 22.16
N LEU A 2 -10.88 -8.05 21.30
CA LEU A 2 -10.60 -8.47 19.92
C LEU A 2 -11.97 -8.58 19.22
N ARG A 3 -12.53 -7.41 18.96
CA ARG A 3 -13.67 -7.17 18.07
C ARG A 3 -13.14 -6.22 16.99
N VAL A 4 -12.37 -6.72 16.05
CA VAL A 4 -12.12 -6.06 14.76
C VAL A 4 -11.84 -7.17 13.75
N PHE A 5 -12.35 -6.99 12.53
CA PHE A 5 -12.23 -7.87 11.36
C PHE A 5 -13.23 -9.02 11.25
N LEU A 6 -14.51 -8.66 11.18
CA LEU A 6 -15.44 -9.34 10.28
C LEU A 6 -16.51 -8.35 9.81
N SER A 7 -16.11 -7.46 8.90
CA SER A 7 -17.05 -6.70 8.05
C SER A 7 -16.30 -6.17 6.84
N VAL A 8 -16.11 -7.02 5.82
CA VAL A 8 -16.21 -6.61 4.40
C VAL A 8 -16.50 -7.85 3.54
N VAL A 9 -17.71 -8.41 3.61
CA VAL A 9 -18.34 -9.13 2.48
C VAL A 9 -19.85 -8.97 2.63
N ALA A 10 -20.42 -7.92 2.02
CA ALA A 10 -21.83 -7.86 1.61
C ALA A 10 -22.13 -6.49 0.98
N LEU A 11 -21.70 -6.30 -0.27
CA LEU A 11 -22.27 -5.28 -1.15
C LEU A 11 -22.42 -5.93 -2.51
N CYS A 12 -23.50 -6.70 -2.65
CA CYS A 12 -24.19 -6.95 -3.90
C CYS A 12 -25.51 -7.66 -3.62
N LEU A 13 -26.55 -7.19 -4.29
CA LEU A 13 -27.95 -7.67 -4.33
C LEU A 13 -28.86 -7.05 -3.25
N GLY A 14 -29.44 -5.90 -3.62
CA GLY A 14 -30.59 -5.34 -2.93
C GLY A 14 -31.77 -6.30 -2.97
N VAL A 15 -32.29 -6.64 -1.78
CA VAL A 15 -33.63 -7.21 -1.58
C VAL A 15 -34.21 -6.62 -0.30
N SER A 16 -35.49 -6.28 -0.40
CA SER A 16 -36.37 -5.63 0.56
C SER A 16 -36.46 -6.30 1.93
N ALA A 17 -36.66 -5.46 2.94
CA ALA A 17 -37.14 -5.85 4.27
C ALA A 17 -38.56 -6.42 4.20
N GLN A 18 -38.79 -7.60 4.79
CA GLN A 18 -39.98 -7.98 5.57
C GLN A 18 -39.91 -9.46 6.00
N ASP A 19 -40.31 -9.68 7.26
CA ASP A 19 -40.82 -10.92 7.84
C ASP A 19 -39.88 -12.11 8.09
N VAL A 20 -39.22 -12.11 9.26
CA VAL A 20 -39.30 -13.27 10.17
C VAL A 20 -39.45 -12.77 11.60
N MET A 21 -40.64 -13.01 12.18
CA MET A 21 -41.06 -12.62 13.53
C MET A 21 -40.69 -13.68 14.59
N VAL A 22 -39.95 -13.21 15.62
CA VAL A 22 -40.07 -13.35 17.11
C VAL A 22 -40.42 -14.72 17.78
N PRO A 23 -39.93 -15.01 19.00
CA PRO A 23 -40.56 -14.42 20.19
C PRO A 23 -39.59 -13.84 21.23
N VAL A 24 -40.09 -12.76 21.83
CA VAL A 24 -39.62 -12.02 23.00
C VAL A 24 -39.88 -12.87 24.25
N PHE A 25 -38.90 -12.92 25.16
CA PHE A 25 -39.18 -13.00 26.58
C PHE A 25 -38.33 -11.97 27.33
N GLU A 26 -38.99 -11.41 28.32
CA GLU A 26 -38.82 -10.08 28.91
C GLU A 26 -38.11 -10.22 30.27
N GLU A 27 -37.08 -9.41 30.54
CA GLU A 27 -36.65 -9.18 31.93
C GLU A 27 -36.21 -7.72 32.15
N LYS A 28 -37.23 -6.90 32.40
CA LYS A 28 -37.35 -5.81 33.38
C LYS A 28 -36.06 -5.19 33.96
N ALA A 29 -35.74 -3.97 33.50
CA ALA A 29 -34.86 -3.02 34.19
C ALA A 29 -35.62 -2.26 35.29
N PRO A 30 -34.99 -1.87 36.42
CA PRO A 30 -35.54 -0.86 37.32
C PRO A 30 -35.03 0.56 37.00
N GLU A 31 -35.95 1.54 37.12
CA GLU A 31 -35.78 2.98 36.91
C GLU A 31 -34.85 3.68 37.93
N PRO A 32 -34.31 4.89 37.61
CA PRO A 32 -33.50 5.68 38.52
C PRO A 32 -34.31 6.78 39.27
N ALA A 33 -33.84 7.18 40.45
CA ALA A 33 -34.32 8.34 41.20
C ALA A 33 -33.15 9.07 41.93
N PRO A 34 -33.25 10.37 42.29
CA PRO A 34 -32.24 11.35 41.89
C PRO A 34 -31.56 12.19 43.02
N VAL A 35 -30.47 12.88 42.65
CA VAL A 35 -29.77 14.10 43.18
C VAL A 35 -29.46 14.29 44.68
N ARG A 36 -28.18 14.62 45.00
CA ARG A 36 -27.65 15.94 45.51
C ARG A 36 -26.67 15.89 46.71
N ASN A 37 -25.48 16.47 46.46
CA ASN A 37 -24.54 17.20 47.34
C ASN A 37 -23.78 16.58 48.54
N LEU A 38 -22.53 17.09 48.66
CA LEU A 38 -21.69 17.38 49.86
C LEU A 38 -20.51 16.45 50.22
N LEU A 39 -19.31 17.04 50.06
CA LEU A 39 -18.11 17.07 50.92
C LEU A 39 -17.68 15.81 51.70
N GLY A 40 -16.40 15.46 51.58
CA GLY A 40 -15.70 14.70 52.64
C GLY A 40 -14.36 14.07 52.23
N TYR A 41 -13.27 14.71 52.64
CA TYR A 41 -11.95 14.10 52.84
C TYR A 41 -12.04 12.86 53.75
N PHE A 42 -11.27 11.79 53.50
CA PHE A 42 -10.21 11.27 54.39
C PHE A 42 -9.68 9.90 53.95
N SER A 43 -8.39 9.72 54.22
CA SER A 43 -7.53 8.54 54.09
C SER A 43 -7.97 7.28 54.84
N GLY A 44 -7.47 6.11 54.42
CA GLY A 44 -7.27 4.97 55.31
C GLY A 44 -7.39 3.62 54.60
N GLY A 45 -6.27 2.91 54.46
CA GLY A 45 -6.25 1.54 53.96
C GLY A 45 -6.87 0.54 54.94
N PHE A 46 -7.34 -0.59 54.42
CA PHE A 46 -7.54 -1.81 55.19
C PHE A 46 -7.29 -3.05 54.32
N LEU A 47 -6.68 -4.04 54.98
CA LEU A 47 -6.19 -5.31 54.47
C LEU A 47 -7.32 -6.27 54.03
N ALA A 48 -6.92 -7.25 53.21
CA ALA A 48 -7.66 -8.28 52.48
C ALA A 48 -8.70 -9.09 53.30
N PRO A 49 -9.52 -9.92 52.62
CA PRO A 49 -9.04 -11.28 52.37
C PRO A 49 -9.34 -11.81 50.95
N ARG A 50 -8.43 -12.66 50.45
CA ARG A 50 -8.72 -13.62 49.39
C ARG A 50 -9.90 -14.49 49.81
N PRO A 51 -10.73 -14.92 48.85
CA PRO A 51 -11.02 -16.35 48.80
C PRO A 51 -10.69 -16.92 47.42
N SER A 52 -9.81 -17.90 47.46
CA SER A 52 -9.58 -18.92 46.44
C SER A 52 -10.89 -19.62 46.07
N ARG A 53 -11.36 -19.44 44.83
CA ARG A 53 -12.16 -20.46 44.13
C ARG A 53 -11.67 -20.55 42.68
N PRO A 54 -11.42 -21.77 42.17
CA PRO A 54 -11.03 -21.96 40.78
C PRO A 54 -12.23 -21.64 39.89
N VAL A 55 -12.06 -20.65 39.00
CA VAL A 55 -12.97 -20.45 37.88
C VAL A 55 -12.61 -21.48 36.83
N TRP A 56 -13.44 -22.51 36.69
CA TRP A 56 -13.34 -23.47 35.60
C TRP A 56 -13.85 -22.81 34.34
N VAL A 57 -12.96 -22.17 33.57
CA VAL A 57 -13.25 -21.81 32.18
C VAL A 57 -13.08 -23.10 31.38
N TRP A 58 -14.19 -23.69 30.94
CA TRP A 58 -14.18 -24.70 29.89
C TRP A 58 -13.78 -23.99 28.60
N GLY A 59 -12.48 -23.80 28.41
CA GLY A 59 -11.92 -23.26 27.19
C GLY A 59 -12.06 -24.31 26.10
N SER A 60 -12.95 -24.06 25.15
CA SER A 60 -12.83 -24.65 23.81
C SER A 60 -11.42 -24.33 23.32
N TRP A 61 -10.58 -25.35 23.22
CA TRP A 61 -9.28 -25.22 22.57
C TRP A 61 -9.54 -25.02 21.09
N SER A 62 -9.76 -23.77 20.68
CA SER A 62 -9.52 -23.38 19.30
C SER A 62 -8.04 -23.60 19.08
N LEU A 63 -7.68 -24.71 18.42
CA LEU A 63 -6.33 -24.92 17.89
C LEU A 63 -6.07 -23.76 16.93
N VAL A 64 -5.38 -22.73 17.41
CA VAL A 64 -4.66 -21.81 16.53
C VAL A 64 -3.52 -22.66 15.99
N ARG A 65 -3.76 -23.30 14.85
CA ARG A 65 -2.71 -24.00 14.13
C ARG A 65 -1.75 -22.91 13.66
N GLU A 66 -0.61 -22.78 14.32
CA GLU A 66 0.50 -22.02 13.75
C GLU A 66 0.77 -22.61 12.37
N ILE A 67 0.52 -21.81 11.34
CA ILE A 67 1.00 -22.11 9.99
C ILE A 67 2.48 -21.73 10.04
N THR A 68 3.32 -22.66 10.47
CA THR A 68 4.77 -22.48 10.38
C THR A 68 5.16 -22.59 8.91
N CYS A 69 5.66 -21.52 8.33
CA CYS A 69 6.27 -21.59 7.01
C CYS A 69 7.59 -22.34 7.15
N ASN A 70 7.80 -23.34 6.31
CA ASN A 70 9.05 -24.09 6.31
C ASN A 70 9.70 -23.91 4.96
N GLU A 71 10.30 -22.74 4.76
CA GLU A 71 11.16 -22.50 3.59
C GLU A 71 12.44 -23.31 3.77
N THR A 72 12.72 -24.21 2.81
CA THR A 72 13.87 -25.10 2.85
C THR A 72 14.65 -25.05 1.54
N GLY A 73 15.95 -25.28 1.66
CA GLY A 73 16.90 -25.18 0.54
C GLY A 73 17.53 -23.79 0.43
N GLY A 74 18.68 -23.72 -0.22
CA GLY A 74 19.34 -22.45 -0.51
C GLY A 74 18.62 -21.65 -1.59
N ASN A 75 19.08 -20.42 -1.81
CA ASN A 75 18.56 -19.57 -2.87
C ASN A 75 18.96 -20.12 -4.24
N VAL A 76 17.96 -20.42 -5.07
CA VAL A 76 18.11 -20.87 -6.46
C VAL A 76 17.43 -19.87 -7.39
N THR A 77 17.92 -19.77 -8.62
CA THR A 77 17.36 -18.89 -9.65
C THR A 77 16.68 -19.73 -10.72
N HIS A 78 15.39 -19.47 -10.97
CA HIS A 78 14.64 -20.04 -12.08
C HIS A 78 14.32 -18.97 -13.12
N THR A 79 14.64 -19.27 -14.38
CA THR A 79 14.26 -18.45 -15.53
C THR A 79 12.96 -18.97 -16.13
N PHE A 80 12.05 -18.06 -16.45
CA PHE A 80 10.76 -18.37 -17.05
C PHE A 80 10.72 -17.87 -18.48
N ASN A 81 10.30 -18.75 -19.40
CA ASN A 81 10.06 -18.38 -20.79
C ASN A 81 8.71 -17.68 -20.89
N ALA A 82 8.72 -16.35 -20.81
CA ALA A 82 7.56 -15.50 -21.03
C ALA A 82 7.93 -14.42 -22.06
N SER A 83 7.02 -14.15 -22.98
CA SER A 83 7.15 -13.13 -24.02
C SER A 83 5.79 -12.49 -24.31
N GLU A 84 5.78 -11.40 -25.08
CA GLU A 84 4.55 -10.73 -25.53
C GLU A 84 3.63 -10.33 -24.36
N PHE A 85 4.23 -9.72 -23.33
CA PHE A 85 3.52 -9.12 -22.21
C PHE A 85 3.97 -7.67 -22.05
N ASP A 86 3.02 -6.81 -21.70
CA ASP A 86 3.24 -5.38 -21.43
C ASP A 86 2.78 -5.00 -20.01
N SER A 87 2.24 -5.98 -19.29
CA SER A 87 1.60 -5.81 -18.01
C SER A 87 2.17 -6.82 -17.02
N VAL A 88 2.46 -6.39 -15.79
CA VAL A 88 3.01 -7.24 -14.72
C VAL A 88 2.14 -7.14 -13.48
N ASN A 89 1.80 -8.28 -12.89
CA ASN A 89 0.99 -8.36 -11.67
C ASN A 89 1.65 -9.30 -10.66
N VAL A 90 2.17 -8.73 -9.58
CA VAL A 90 2.92 -9.43 -8.54
C VAL A 90 2.05 -9.58 -7.30
N ASN A 91 1.69 -10.83 -7.00
CA ASN A 91 0.90 -11.23 -5.83
C ASN A 91 1.70 -12.15 -4.90
N VAL A 92 2.98 -11.84 -4.72
CA VAL A 92 3.93 -12.58 -3.88
C VAL A 92 4.80 -11.59 -3.12
N TYR A 93 5.36 -11.98 -1.97
CA TYR A 93 6.29 -11.11 -1.23
C TYR A 93 7.60 -11.02 -2.01
N ALA A 94 7.91 -9.89 -2.65
CA ALA A 94 9.05 -9.83 -3.55
C ALA A 94 9.67 -8.45 -3.69
N ASN A 95 10.99 -8.43 -3.87
CA ASN A 95 11.69 -7.30 -4.47
C ASN A 95 11.66 -7.48 -5.98
N VAL A 96 11.18 -6.47 -6.69
CA VAL A 96 10.99 -6.50 -8.13
C VAL A 96 11.89 -5.46 -8.78
N THR A 97 12.71 -5.90 -9.72
CA THR A 97 13.48 -5.02 -10.60
C THR A 97 12.92 -5.13 -12.01
N VAL A 98 12.49 -4.00 -12.56
CA VAL A 98 12.04 -3.90 -13.95
C VAL A 98 12.98 -3.02 -14.74
N SER A 99 13.47 -3.53 -15.86
CA SER A 99 14.31 -2.76 -16.79
C SER A 99 13.75 -2.85 -18.20
N THR A 100 13.58 -1.70 -18.85
CA THR A 100 13.29 -1.71 -20.29
C THR A 100 14.56 -1.73 -21.09
N SER A 101 14.61 -2.57 -22.12
CA SER A 101 15.64 -2.48 -23.15
C SER A 101 15.09 -1.78 -24.37
N GLU A 102 15.76 -0.71 -24.78
CA GLU A 102 15.54 -0.10 -26.09
C GLU A 102 15.71 -1.17 -27.18
N SER A 103 14.73 -1.25 -28.06
CA SER A 103 14.72 -2.22 -29.17
C SER A 103 15.73 -1.80 -30.25
N GLU A 104 17.00 -2.09 -30.02
CA GLU A 104 18.07 -2.09 -31.03
C GLU A 104 18.86 -3.40 -30.91
N SER A 105 18.23 -4.54 -31.22
CA SER A 105 18.97 -5.75 -31.64
C SER A 105 18.05 -6.79 -32.25
N SER A 106 18.35 -7.11 -33.49
CA SER A 106 17.79 -8.17 -34.32
C SER A 106 18.23 -9.56 -33.87
N ASP A 107 17.98 -9.91 -32.61
CA ASP A 107 18.05 -11.27 -32.05
C ASP A 107 17.02 -11.34 -30.91
N GLY A 108 15.80 -11.79 -31.23
CA GLY A 108 14.70 -11.88 -30.26
C GLY A 108 15.12 -12.68 -29.01
N ALA A 109 14.83 -12.26 -27.79
CA ALA A 109 13.70 -11.46 -27.34
C ALA A 109 14.16 -10.49 -26.26
N GLY A 110 13.74 -9.22 -26.32
CA GLY A 110 13.93 -8.23 -25.23
C GLY A 110 13.18 -8.58 -23.93
N TYR A 111 12.77 -9.84 -23.77
CA TYR A 111 12.07 -10.39 -22.62
C TYR A 111 12.98 -11.35 -21.86
N SER A 112 13.12 -11.13 -20.56
CA SER A 112 13.77 -12.07 -19.64
C SER A 112 13.06 -11.98 -18.31
N VAL A 113 12.70 -13.14 -17.73
CA VAL A 113 12.08 -13.20 -16.42
C VAL A 113 12.85 -14.21 -15.58
N SER A 114 13.46 -13.75 -14.49
CA SER A 114 14.11 -14.61 -13.52
C SER A 114 13.60 -14.35 -12.12
N VAL A 115 13.45 -15.43 -11.35
CA VAL A 115 13.05 -15.38 -9.97
C VAL A 115 14.08 -16.13 -9.12
N THR A 116 14.59 -15.48 -8.08
CA THR A 116 15.52 -16.05 -7.12
C THR A 116 14.89 -16.13 -5.74
N GLY A 117 15.02 -17.29 -5.09
CA GLY A 117 14.51 -17.51 -3.73
C GLY A 117 14.74 -18.94 -3.24
N PRO A 118 14.20 -19.30 -2.07
CA PRO A 118 14.32 -20.65 -1.53
C PRO A 118 13.74 -21.70 -2.49
N ASN A 119 14.44 -22.83 -2.65
CA ASN A 119 14.03 -23.89 -3.57
C ASN A 119 12.61 -24.40 -3.31
N SER A 120 12.20 -24.54 -2.04
CA SER A 120 10.84 -24.98 -1.68
C SER A 120 9.73 -24.06 -2.20
N THR A 121 10.00 -22.77 -2.38
CA THR A 121 9.00 -21.78 -2.80
C THR A 121 8.56 -22.01 -4.25
N PHE A 122 9.43 -22.58 -5.08
CA PHE A 122 9.13 -22.83 -6.49
C PHE A 122 8.12 -23.95 -6.74
N GLU A 123 7.83 -24.80 -5.75
CA GLU A 123 6.77 -25.81 -5.86
C GLU A 123 5.37 -25.16 -5.90
N GLN A 124 5.21 -24.03 -5.20
CA GLN A 124 3.95 -23.33 -5.03
C GLN A 124 3.84 -22.05 -5.87
N LEU A 125 4.98 -21.51 -6.31
CA LEU A 125 5.04 -20.35 -7.19
C LEU A 125 4.51 -20.69 -8.59
N LYS A 126 3.46 -19.98 -9.02
CA LYS A 126 2.96 -19.97 -10.39
C LYS A 126 3.33 -18.65 -11.05
N VAL A 127 4.04 -18.76 -12.16
CA VAL A 127 4.32 -17.64 -13.09
C VAL A 127 3.63 -17.95 -14.40
N GLN A 128 2.55 -17.23 -14.68
CA GLN A 128 1.70 -17.50 -15.85
C GLN A 128 1.32 -16.20 -16.55
N ARG A 129 1.32 -16.24 -17.88
CA ARG A 129 0.82 -15.14 -18.70
C ARG A 129 -0.67 -15.34 -18.96
N PHE A 130 -1.47 -14.37 -18.56
CA PHE A 130 -2.87 -14.26 -18.93
C PHE A 130 -3.03 -13.07 -19.88
N ASN A 131 -3.34 -13.33 -21.14
CA ASN A 131 -3.35 -12.32 -22.21
C ASN A 131 -1.98 -11.59 -22.29
N SER A 132 -1.95 -10.27 -22.07
CA SER A 132 -0.73 -9.47 -22.04
C SER A 132 -0.16 -9.26 -20.63
N THR A 133 -0.74 -9.90 -19.60
CA THR A 133 -0.32 -9.75 -18.21
C THR A 133 0.45 -10.97 -17.70
N LEU A 134 1.68 -10.75 -17.25
CA LEU A 134 2.47 -11.73 -16.52
C LEU A 134 2.08 -11.69 -15.03
N VAL A 135 1.61 -12.82 -14.50
CA VAL A 135 1.10 -12.93 -13.13
C VAL A 135 2.01 -13.83 -12.31
N PHE A 136 2.50 -13.31 -11.18
CA PHE A 136 3.20 -14.06 -10.14
C PHE A 136 2.23 -14.31 -8.98
N ARG A 137 2.04 -15.57 -8.60
CA ARG A 137 1.12 -15.96 -7.51
C ARG A 137 1.62 -17.21 -6.80
N ILE A 138 1.43 -17.28 -5.49
CA ILE A 138 1.51 -18.51 -4.70
C ILE A 138 0.07 -18.97 -4.46
N GLU A 139 -0.28 -20.18 -4.90
CA GLU A 139 -1.66 -20.71 -4.79
C GLU A 139 -1.97 -21.20 -3.37
N GLU A 140 -1.01 -21.90 -2.76
CA GLU A 140 -1.10 -22.45 -1.41
C GLU A 140 0.25 -22.30 -0.74
N GLY A 141 0.23 -22.17 0.60
CA GLY A 141 1.43 -22.03 1.42
C GLY A 141 1.71 -20.60 1.84
N CYS A 142 2.86 -20.41 2.47
CA CYS A 142 3.25 -19.13 3.02
C CYS A 142 4.72 -18.87 2.76
N GLN A 143 5.06 -17.60 2.77
CA GLN A 143 6.34 -17.10 2.35
C GLN A 143 6.90 -16.22 3.46
N GLU A 144 8.10 -16.54 3.93
CA GLU A 144 8.80 -15.78 4.98
C GLU A 144 9.87 -14.87 4.41
N THR A 145 10.52 -15.27 3.31
CA THR A 145 11.59 -14.48 2.69
C THR A 145 11.15 -13.85 1.36
N PRO A 146 11.58 -12.62 1.05
CA PRO A 146 11.22 -11.98 -0.22
C PRO A 146 11.92 -12.66 -1.40
N LEU A 147 11.15 -12.99 -2.44
CA LEU A 147 11.72 -13.39 -3.74
C LEU A 147 12.41 -12.19 -4.38
N GLN A 148 13.49 -12.41 -5.12
CA GLN A 148 14.02 -11.42 -6.06
C GLN A 148 13.47 -11.73 -7.45
N ILE A 149 12.76 -10.79 -8.04
CA ILE A 149 12.16 -10.94 -9.37
C ILE A 149 12.79 -9.90 -10.29
N ASP A 150 13.53 -10.37 -11.30
CA ASP A 150 14.10 -9.51 -12.33
C ASP A 150 13.33 -9.70 -13.63
N ILE A 151 12.79 -8.60 -14.15
CA ILE A 151 11.99 -8.55 -15.37
C ILE A 151 12.65 -7.60 -16.34
N LYS A 152 12.97 -8.12 -17.51
CA LYS A 152 13.35 -7.36 -18.69
C LYS A 152 12.22 -7.47 -19.70
N MET A 153 11.76 -6.34 -20.23
CA MET A 153 10.75 -6.29 -21.29
C MET A 153 10.94 -5.03 -22.15
N PRO A 154 10.49 -4.99 -23.41
CA PRO A 154 10.66 -3.82 -24.27
C PRO A 154 9.84 -2.60 -23.84
N SER A 155 8.60 -2.80 -23.35
CA SER A 155 7.70 -1.72 -22.92
C SER A 155 6.84 -2.22 -21.76
N VAL A 156 6.62 -1.34 -20.79
CA VAL A 156 5.72 -1.55 -19.65
C VAL A 156 4.58 -0.56 -19.71
N LYS A 157 3.36 -1.08 -19.75
CA LYS A 157 2.10 -0.31 -19.71
C LYS A 157 1.45 -0.36 -18.36
N TYR A 158 1.57 -1.50 -17.67
CA TYR A 158 0.91 -1.71 -16.39
C TYR A 158 1.79 -2.49 -15.42
N LEU A 159 1.91 -1.99 -14.19
CA LEU A 159 2.55 -2.72 -13.11
C LEU A 159 1.69 -2.65 -11.85
N ARG A 160 1.32 -3.83 -11.34
CA ARG A 160 0.61 -3.98 -10.07
C ARG A 160 1.43 -4.81 -9.09
N MET A 161 1.54 -4.30 -7.87
CA MET A 161 2.05 -5.05 -6.72
C MET A 161 1.02 -5.00 -5.61
N ASN A 162 0.59 -6.16 -5.11
CA ASN A 162 -0.42 -6.26 -4.04
C ASN A 162 0.11 -6.80 -2.72
N MET A 163 1.39 -7.18 -2.68
CA MET A 163 2.04 -7.79 -1.53
C MET A 163 3.24 -6.95 -1.10
N PRO A 164 3.72 -7.12 0.14
CA PRO A 164 4.96 -6.53 0.62
C PRO A 164 6.11 -6.72 -0.36
N GLY A 165 7.03 -5.77 -0.38
CA GLY A 165 8.11 -5.79 -1.35
C GLY A 165 8.69 -4.43 -1.64
N ASN A 166 9.80 -4.44 -2.37
CA ASN A 166 10.41 -3.24 -2.92
C ASN A 166 10.32 -3.26 -4.44
N LEU A 167 10.20 -2.08 -5.05
CA LEU A 167 10.15 -1.93 -6.50
C LEU A 167 11.30 -1.04 -6.96
N LYS A 168 12.07 -1.51 -7.93
CA LYS A 168 12.98 -0.70 -8.71
C LYS A 168 12.58 -0.76 -10.17
N MET A 169 12.45 0.39 -10.81
CA MET A 169 12.16 0.44 -12.23
C MET A 169 12.94 1.55 -12.89
N ASN A 170 13.56 1.23 -14.02
CA ASN A 170 14.05 2.21 -14.97
C ASN A 170 13.37 1.91 -16.31
N THR A 171 12.59 2.88 -16.80
CA THR A 171 11.84 2.72 -18.05
C THR A 171 11.77 4.00 -18.87
N THR A 172 11.94 3.83 -20.17
CA THR A 172 11.61 4.83 -21.19
C THR A 172 10.61 4.20 -22.15
N SER A 173 9.45 4.84 -22.34
CA SER A 173 8.39 4.29 -23.19
C SER A 173 7.61 5.38 -23.91
N GLU A 174 7.20 5.11 -25.14
CA GLU A 174 6.26 5.95 -25.89
C GLU A 174 4.80 5.71 -25.48
N ASP A 175 4.55 4.71 -24.63
CA ASP A 175 3.23 4.38 -24.11
C ASP A 175 2.99 4.97 -22.72
N ALA A 176 1.72 5.17 -22.37
CA ALA A 176 1.35 5.51 -21.01
C ALA A 176 1.65 4.36 -20.04
N LEU A 177 2.07 4.72 -18.82
CA LEU A 177 2.36 3.79 -17.75
C LEU A 177 1.37 3.96 -16.59
N GLU A 178 0.75 2.86 -16.18
CA GLU A 178 -0.08 2.78 -14.99
C GLU A 178 0.58 1.91 -13.90
N LEU A 179 0.69 2.47 -12.70
CA LEU A 179 1.24 1.86 -11.50
C LEU A 179 0.16 1.71 -10.44
N SER A 180 -0.01 0.50 -9.92
CA SER A 180 -0.93 0.20 -8.82
C SER A 180 -0.17 -0.51 -7.70
N LEU A 181 0.16 0.24 -6.65
CA LEU A 181 1.04 -0.21 -5.57
C LEU A 181 0.25 -0.30 -4.27
N SER A 182 -0.02 -1.53 -3.85
CA SER A 182 -0.71 -1.86 -2.59
C SER A 182 0.18 -2.79 -1.78
N GLY A 183 0.58 -2.36 -0.59
CA GLY A 183 1.47 -3.15 0.28
C GLY A 183 2.97 -3.02 -0.01
N VAL A 184 3.38 -2.28 -1.05
CA VAL A 184 4.80 -1.99 -1.33
C VAL A 184 5.41 -1.18 -0.19
N GLN A 185 6.58 -1.58 0.29
CA GLN A 185 7.28 -0.83 1.34
C GLN A 185 8.01 0.36 0.75
N THR A 186 8.85 0.12 -0.27
CA THR A 186 9.58 1.17 -0.98
C THR A 186 9.52 0.99 -2.50
N ALA A 187 9.48 2.09 -3.24
CA ALA A 187 9.63 2.09 -4.69
C ALA A 187 10.58 3.20 -5.15
N GLU A 188 11.50 2.88 -6.04
CA GLU A 188 12.43 3.80 -6.69
C GLU A 188 12.26 3.67 -8.20
N LEU A 189 11.78 4.73 -8.84
CA LEU A 189 11.28 4.70 -10.21
C LEU A 189 11.88 5.85 -11.02
N GLU A 190 12.68 5.53 -12.02
CA GLU A 190 13.22 6.48 -13.01
C GLU A 190 12.48 6.26 -14.34
N LEU A 191 11.68 7.23 -14.75
CA LEU A 191 10.66 7.06 -15.80
C LEU A 191 10.72 8.20 -16.83
N ASP A 192 10.70 7.88 -18.12
CA ASP A 192 10.41 8.82 -19.20
C ASP A 192 9.24 8.29 -20.06
N VAL A 193 8.04 8.83 -19.82
CA VAL A 193 6.78 8.35 -20.41
C VAL A 193 5.83 9.51 -20.72
N PRO A 194 4.98 9.44 -21.76
CA PRO A 194 4.06 10.54 -22.08
C PRO A 194 2.99 10.79 -21.00
N ALA A 195 2.54 9.73 -20.33
CA ALA A 195 1.55 9.81 -19.27
C ALA A 195 1.81 8.77 -18.18
N LEU A 196 1.71 9.20 -16.93
CA LEU A 196 1.87 8.37 -15.74
C LEU A 196 0.59 8.41 -14.91
N LEU A 197 0.03 7.23 -14.62
CA LEU A 197 -1.04 7.06 -13.64
C LEU A 197 -0.49 6.27 -12.46
N THR A 198 -0.51 6.84 -11.27
CA THR A 198 0.01 6.19 -10.06
C THR A 198 -1.07 6.12 -9.00
N THR A 199 -1.43 4.91 -8.59
CA THR A 199 -2.32 4.66 -7.47
C THR A 199 -1.57 3.95 -6.36
N VAL A 200 -1.60 4.53 -5.16
CA VAL A 200 -0.84 4.04 -4.01
C VAL A 200 -1.78 3.90 -2.83
N SER A 201 -1.69 2.76 -2.14
CA SER A 201 -2.52 2.49 -0.96
C SER A 201 -1.71 1.83 0.15
N GLY A 202 -1.87 2.33 1.38
CA GLY A 202 -1.20 1.84 2.57
C GLY A 202 -0.11 2.78 3.08
N ASN A 203 0.92 2.21 3.72
CA ASN A 203 2.10 2.93 4.19
C ASN A 203 3.28 2.53 3.31
N THR A 204 3.69 3.44 2.44
CA THR A 204 4.65 3.19 1.35
C THR A 204 5.55 4.41 1.17
N GLY A 205 6.84 4.22 0.91
CA GLY A 205 7.74 5.29 0.45
C GLY A 205 8.02 5.17 -1.05
N ILE A 206 7.79 6.21 -1.82
CA ILE A 206 8.01 6.18 -3.29
C ILE A 206 8.89 7.36 -3.68
N LEU A 207 9.93 7.09 -4.46
CA LEU A 207 10.77 8.08 -5.14
C LEU A 207 10.52 7.98 -6.64
N LEU A 208 10.10 9.10 -7.25
CA LEU A 208 9.87 9.23 -8.69
C LEU A 208 10.86 10.24 -9.27
N SER A 209 11.52 9.86 -10.35
CA SER A 209 12.41 10.74 -11.12
C SER A 209 12.20 10.58 -12.63
N GLY A 210 12.68 11.56 -13.42
CA GLY A 210 12.62 11.57 -14.89
C GLY A 210 11.65 12.61 -15.43
N SER A 211 10.90 12.29 -16.48
CA SER A 211 9.97 13.21 -17.15
C SER A 211 8.65 12.58 -17.59
N THR A 212 7.56 13.35 -17.50
CA THR A 212 6.30 12.97 -18.12
C THR A 212 5.44 14.19 -18.49
N ALA A 213 4.65 14.12 -19.55
CA ALA A 213 3.77 15.25 -19.88
C ALA A 213 2.61 15.35 -18.88
N SER A 214 2.03 14.22 -18.48
CA SER A 214 0.89 14.19 -17.56
C SER A 214 1.07 13.16 -16.45
N HIS A 215 0.88 13.58 -15.19
CA HIS A 215 0.92 12.70 -14.04
C HIS A 215 -0.38 12.78 -13.26
N THR A 216 -1.07 11.65 -13.10
CA THR A 216 -2.21 11.51 -12.19
C THR A 216 -1.79 10.64 -11.02
N LEU A 217 -1.79 11.20 -9.81
CA LEU A 217 -1.36 10.56 -8.58
C LEU A 217 -2.54 10.48 -7.60
N THR A 218 -2.92 9.26 -7.22
CA THR A 218 -3.95 8.99 -6.22
C THR A 218 -3.34 8.27 -5.02
N LEU A 219 -3.48 8.86 -3.84
CA LEU A 219 -2.92 8.37 -2.58
C LEU A 219 -4.03 8.03 -1.59
N GLN A 220 -3.95 6.85 -0.98
CA GLN A 220 -4.90 6.42 0.06
C GLN A 220 -4.16 5.91 1.31
N GLY A 221 -4.53 6.44 2.48
CA GLY A 221 -3.90 6.13 3.76
C GLY A 221 -2.76 7.10 4.05
N ASP A 222 -1.59 6.55 4.38
CA ASP A 222 -0.40 7.30 4.83
C ASP A 222 0.82 7.13 3.91
N PRO A 223 0.68 7.12 2.56
CA PRO A 223 1.83 6.98 1.69
C PRO A 223 2.66 8.27 1.65
N ARG A 224 3.95 8.10 1.44
CA ARG A 224 4.90 9.18 1.17
C ARG A 224 5.41 9.05 -0.26
N VAL A 225 5.21 10.08 -1.07
CA VAL A 225 5.69 10.12 -2.46
C VAL A 225 6.57 11.36 -2.66
N ASP A 226 7.83 11.14 -2.98
CA ASP A 226 8.73 12.19 -3.43
C ASP A 226 8.85 12.13 -4.95
N ALA A 227 8.22 13.10 -5.63
CA ALA A 227 8.29 13.28 -7.07
C ALA A 227 8.86 14.66 -7.41
N PHE A 228 9.78 15.17 -6.57
CA PHE A 228 10.43 16.43 -6.87
C PHE A 228 11.36 16.31 -8.07
N ASP A 229 11.98 15.16 -8.29
CA ASP A 229 12.91 14.95 -9.40
C ASP A 229 12.23 14.32 -10.63
N LEU A 230 10.90 14.25 -10.63
CA LEU A 230 10.06 13.93 -11.78
C LEU A 230 9.49 15.23 -12.37
N GLU A 231 9.98 15.66 -13.52
CA GLU A 231 9.46 16.83 -14.22
C GLU A 231 8.12 16.50 -14.88
N THR A 232 7.07 17.27 -14.58
CA THR A 232 5.75 17.13 -15.21
C THR A 232 5.28 18.41 -15.87
N GLN A 233 4.54 18.34 -16.98
CA GLN A 233 3.83 19.54 -17.48
C GLN A 233 2.54 19.76 -16.68
N GLN A 234 1.75 18.69 -16.54
CA GLN A 234 0.47 18.71 -15.86
C GLN A 234 0.43 17.63 -14.79
N SER A 235 0.14 18.04 -13.55
CA SER A 235 -0.08 17.11 -12.44
C SER A 235 -1.48 17.21 -11.87
N ILE A 236 -2.07 16.05 -11.61
CA ILE A 236 -3.31 15.87 -10.87
C ILE A 236 -2.99 15.01 -9.64
N VAL A 237 -3.18 15.57 -8.45
CA VAL A 237 -2.85 14.91 -7.19
C VAL A 237 -4.10 14.85 -6.32
N ASP A 238 -4.54 13.64 -6.00
CA ASP A 238 -5.66 13.39 -5.10
C ASP A 238 -5.17 12.59 -3.87
N VAL A 239 -5.22 13.21 -2.69
CA VAL A 239 -4.78 12.62 -1.43
C VAL A 239 -5.98 12.33 -0.52
N PHE A 240 -6.09 11.10 -0.06
CA PHE A 240 -7.10 10.65 0.90
C PHE A 240 -6.41 10.08 2.14
N GLY A 241 -6.56 10.73 3.30
CA GLY A 241 -5.89 10.36 4.55
C GLY A 241 -4.78 11.32 4.95
N ASP A 242 -3.67 10.79 5.44
CA ASP A 242 -2.53 11.56 5.99
C ASP A 242 -1.27 11.49 5.10
N GLY A 243 -1.43 11.02 3.86
CA GLY A 243 -0.37 10.93 2.86
C GLY A 243 0.35 12.26 2.60
N ARG A 244 1.64 12.17 2.29
CA ARG A 244 2.51 13.30 1.99
C ARG A 244 3.12 13.17 0.61
N VAL A 245 3.09 14.24 -0.16
CA VAL A 245 3.60 14.22 -1.53
C VAL A 245 4.40 15.48 -1.86
N GLY A 246 5.56 15.29 -2.47
CA GLY A 246 6.33 16.32 -3.17
C GLY A 246 6.11 16.18 -4.68
N VAL A 247 5.81 17.26 -5.39
CA VAL A 247 5.61 17.25 -6.86
C VAL A 247 6.35 18.39 -7.56
N TRP A 248 6.71 18.18 -8.81
CA TRP A 248 7.23 19.22 -9.70
C TRP A 248 6.41 19.29 -10.99
N SER A 249 5.75 20.44 -11.21
CA SER A 249 4.97 20.70 -12.42
C SER A 249 5.34 22.05 -13.03
N THR A 250 5.38 22.13 -14.35
CA THR A 250 5.79 23.33 -15.08
C THR A 250 4.62 24.16 -15.60
N GLU A 251 3.48 23.55 -15.96
CA GLU A 251 2.32 24.29 -16.49
C GLU A 251 1.12 24.35 -15.54
N SER A 252 0.70 23.20 -14.98
CA SER A 252 -0.47 23.16 -14.11
C SER A 252 -0.40 22.06 -13.04
N LEU A 253 -0.96 22.38 -11.87
CA LEU A 253 -1.13 21.47 -10.75
C LEU A 253 -2.57 21.56 -10.24
N ARG A 254 -3.32 20.46 -10.31
CA ARG A 254 -4.58 20.29 -9.56
C ARG A 254 -4.31 19.42 -8.33
N ALA A 255 -4.42 19.97 -7.13
CA ALA A 255 -4.25 19.22 -5.89
C ALA A 255 -5.55 19.18 -5.08
N ALA A 256 -6.05 17.98 -4.78
CA ALA A 256 -7.16 17.81 -3.84
C ALA A 256 -6.72 16.97 -2.64
N VAL A 257 -7.01 17.45 -1.43
CA VAL A 257 -6.65 16.78 -0.18
C VAL A 257 -7.91 16.56 0.63
N ARG A 258 -8.15 15.31 1.04
CA ARG A 258 -9.24 14.91 1.93
C ARG A 258 -8.65 14.20 3.15
N GLY A 259 -8.59 14.89 4.29
CA GLY A 259 -7.92 14.40 5.51
C GLY A 259 -6.89 15.37 6.05
N ASN A 260 -5.77 14.87 6.59
CA ASN A 260 -4.67 15.69 7.12
C ASN A 260 -3.39 15.61 6.26
N GLY A 261 -3.49 15.11 5.03
CA GLY A 261 -2.37 14.99 4.10
C GLY A 261 -1.74 16.33 3.70
N LEU A 262 -0.54 16.26 3.12
CA LEU A 262 0.27 17.41 2.71
C LEU A 262 0.73 17.24 1.26
N VAL A 263 0.46 18.24 0.42
CA VAL A 263 1.02 18.37 -0.93
C VAL A 263 2.01 19.53 -0.94
N VAL A 264 3.26 19.26 -1.27
CA VAL A 264 4.32 20.26 -1.45
C VAL A 264 4.70 20.31 -2.93
N PHE A 265 4.74 21.50 -3.53
CA PHE A 265 5.08 21.63 -4.96
C PHE A 265 6.26 22.57 -5.19
N LYS A 266 7.10 22.28 -6.19
CA LYS A 266 8.17 23.22 -6.61
C LYS A 266 7.55 24.45 -7.28
N PRO A 267 7.86 25.68 -6.84
CA PRO A 267 7.39 26.89 -7.51
C PRO A 267 8.10 27.06 -8.86
N VAL A 268 7.33 27.33 -9.91
CA VAL A 268 7.82 27.63 -11.27
C VAL A 268 7.06 28.85 -11.80
N GLU A 269 7.74 29.73 -12.54
CA GLU A 269 7.10 30.89 -13.16
C GLU A 269 6.02 30.46 -14.15
N GLY A 270 4.80 31.01 -14.02
CA GLY A 270 3.68 30.68 -14.91
C GLY A 270 2.88 29.41 -14.52
N LEU A 271 3.28 28.69 -13.47
CA LEU A 271 2.55 27.51 -12.97
C LEU A 271 1.14 27.90 -12.48
N ARG A 272 0.11 27.22 -13.00
CA ARG A 272 -1.28 27.37 -12.56
C ARG A 272 -1.64 26.32 -11.50
N VAL A 273 -1.86 26.76 -10.27
CA VAL A 273 -2.24 25.86 -9.16
C VAL A 273 -3.73 26.00 -8.85
N THR A 274 -4.44 24.87 -8.80
CA THR A 274 -5.82 24.77 -8.33
C THR A 274 -5.87 23.78 -7.17
N GLU A 275 -6.28 24.25 -5.99
CA GLU A 275 -6.33 23.43 -4.79
C GLU A 275 -7.76 23.23 -4.27
N SER A 276 -7.99 22.09 -3.61
CA SER A 276 -9.25 21.79 -2.93
C SER A 276 -8.98 20.96 -1.69
N VAL A 277 -9.06 21.58 -0.51
CA VAL A 277 -8.74 20.95 0.76
C VAL A 277 -10.00 20.76 1.58
N PHE A 278 -10.28 19.51 1.96
CA PHE A 278 -11.35 19.12 2.88
C PHE A 278 -10.74 18.42 4.10
N GLY A 279 -10.64 19.13 5.21
CA GLY A 279 -10.02 18.63 6.44
C GLY A 279 -8.97 19.58 6.97
N LEU A 280 -7.93 19.03 7.62
CA LEU A 280 -6.81 19.80 8.18
C LEU A 280 -5.53 19.71 7.32
N GLY A 281 -5.63 19.08 6.15
CA GLY A 281 -4.53 18.97 5.21
C GLY A 281 -4.08 20.31 4.62
N ARG A 282 -3.04 20.27 3.79
CA ARG A 282 -2.43 21.48 3.24
C ARG A 282 -1.86 21.25 1.84
N VAL A 283 -1.91 22.30 1.03
CA VAL A 283 -1.13 22.42 -0.22
C VAL A 283 -0.19 23.62 -0.03
N ALA A 284 1.10 23.45 -0.31
CA ALA A 284 2.11 24.47 -0.06
C ALA A 284 3.21 24.47 -1.12
N ALA A 285 3.75 25.64 -1.44
CA ALA A 285 4.96 25.74 -2.24
C ALA A 285 6.18 25.31 -1.41
N LEU A 286 7.15 24.67 -2.04
CA LEU A 286 8.46 24.38 -1.46
C LEU A 286 9.22 25.70 -1.29
N ALA A 287 9.60 26.05 -0.05
CA ALA A 287 10.43 27.23 0.20
C ALA A 287 11.91 26.95 -0.15
N ASP A 288 12.62 27.98 -0.61
CA ASP A 288 14.06 27.91 -0.87
C ASP A 288 14.81 27.51 0.41
N GLY A 289 15.37 26.29 0.43
CA GLY A 289 16.10 25.72 1.57
C GLY A 289 15.37 24.65 2.38
N GLU A 290 14.10 24.33 2.07
CA GLU A 290 13.26 23.40 2.84
C GLU A 290 13.13 21.96 2.26
N ARG A 291 14.09 21.48 1.46
CA ARG A 291 14.13 20.05 1.06
C ARG A 291 14.09 19.09 2.26
N ARG A 292 14.49 19.54 3.45
CA ARG A 292 14.56 18.75 4.69
C ARG A 292 13.21 18.46 5.38
N LEU A 293 12.12 19.16 5.05
CA LEU A 293 10.85 18.95 5.77
C LEU A 293 10.15 17.62 5.44
N LEU A 294 10.51 16.98 4.32
CA LEU A 294 10.02 15.65 3.97
C LEU A 294 11.00 14.53 4.39
N GLU A 295 12.29 14.83 4.53
CA GLU A 295 13.31 13.91 5.07
C GLU A 295 13.21 13.76 6.61
N ALA A 296 12.67 14.76 7.32
CA ALA A 296 12.60 14.78 8.79
C ALA A 296 11.59 13.79 9.45
N SER A 297 11.21 12.69 8.79
CA SER A 297 10.57 11.55 9.46
C SER A 297 11.43 10.27 9.45
N GLU A 298 12.70 10.35 9.04
CA GLU A 298 13.67 9.24 9.15
C GLU A 298 14.15 8.94 10.58
N GLU A 299 13.73 9.71 11.60
CA GLU A 299 14.06 9.41 13.02
C GLU A 299 12.94 8.71 13.78
N MET A 300 12.03 8.00 13.11
CA MET A 300 11.07 7.13 13.79
C MET A 300 11.64 5.71 13.94
N GLU A 301 12.42 5.54 15.00
CA GLU A 301 12.69 4.29 15.75
C GLU A 301 12.65 2.97 14.96
N ILE A 302 13.79 2.60 14.38
CA ILE A 302 14.14 1.17 14.27
C ILE A 302 14.55 0.73 15.67
N HIS A 303 13.61 0.23 16.47
CA HIS A 303 13.96 -0.57 17.65
C HIS A 303 14.30 -2.00 17.21
N PRO A 304 15.37 -2.60 17.78
CA PRO A 304 15.85 -3.93 17.42
C PRO A 304 14.89 -5.07 17.80
#